data_AF-A0A0R1JQ74-F1
#
_entry.id   AF-A0A0R1JQ74-F1
#
_cell.length_a   1.000
_cell.length_b   1.000
_cell.length_c   1.000
_cell.angle_alpha   90.00
_cell.angle_beta   90.00
_cell.angle_gamma   90.00
#
_symmetry.space_group_name_H-M   'P 1'
#
loop_
_entity.id
_entity.type
_entity.pdbx_description
1 polymer ?
#
loop_
_entity_poly.entity_id
_entity_poly.type
_entity_poly.pdbx_seq_one_letter_code
_entity_poly.pdbx_strand_id
1 'polypeptide(L)'
;MTEKIALIVDSGADVPPAVLAAHPNIAVVPLTVRLNGQEYRDNVDLTPDEFYAALSAQRLPQTASPAPATVTGTLEVLFAAGYTRVLGITIASALSATYQTFRLASSEFAEGQVMVLDSKSAGIGTGLVVAQAAALIAAGLDFPAVIAGTQAAIAHSHVYLYLPTLTYLQAGGRIGRVAGTLGTALNIKPLLTVNEQGEITPIAKVRSEKKAVAKLIDVALAAARPDAVIAVAHGANPALLHSVSQQIQAAGRPVTYIGSVSPAIGAHTGPGLIGVAVGQSKSN
;
A
#
# COMPACT_ATOMS: atom_id res chain seq x y z
N MET A 1 26.41 -9.85 19.49
CA MET A 1 25.14 -10.59 19.28
C MET A 1 24.80 -10.46 17.80
N THR A 2 24.32 -11.53 17.17
CA THR A 2 23.88 -11.51 15.78
C THR A 2 22.67 -10.59 15.65
N GLU A 3 22.68 -9.69 14.66
CA GLU A 3 21.59 -8.75 14.43
C GLU A 3 20.32 -9.48 13.99
N LYS A 4 19.17 -9.19 14.62
CA LYS A 4 17.87 -9.78 14.30
C LYS A 4 16.88 -8.66 13.95
N ILE A 5 16.46 -8.59 12.70
CA ILE A 5 15.69 -7.48 12.15
C ILE A 5 14.21 -7.85 12.01
N ALA A 6 13.32 -7.03 12.56
CA ALA A 6 11.89 -7.09 12.31
C ALA A 6 11.42 -5.97 11.37
N LEU A 7 10.27 -6.17 10.74
CA LEU A 7 9.52 -5.13 10.06
C LEU A 7 8.29 -4.76 10.88
N ILE A 8 8.00 -3.47 10.96
CA ILE A 8 6.71 -2.95 11.43
C ILE A 8 6.08 -2.14 10.30
N VAL A 9 4.82 -2.43 9.97
CA VAL A 9 4.12 -1.78 8.86
C VAL A 9 2.74 -1.38 9.33
N ASP A 10 2.08 -0.48 8.59
CA ASP A 10 0.67 -0.19 8.82
C ASP A 10 -0.24 -0.94 7.84
N SER A 11 -1.51 -1.13 8.19
CA SER A 11 -2.44 -1.90 7.34
C SER A 11 -2.75 -1.24 5.99
N GLY A 12 -2.49 0.07 5.83
CA GLY A 12 -2.55 0.77 4.55
C GLY A 12 -1.46 0.35 3.57
N ALA A 13 -0.53 -0.52 3.99
CA ALA A 13 0.45 -1.14 3.12
C ALA A 13 -0.10 -2.31 2.29
N ASP A 14 -1.30 -2.83 2.58
CA ASP A 14 -1.88 -4.03 1.94
C ASP A 14 -0.83 -5.11 1.61
N VAL A 15 0.00 -5.46 2.59
CA VAL A 15 1.07 -6.44 2.40
C VAL A 15 0.45 -7.77 1.93
N PRO A 16 0.94 -8.38 0.83
CA PRO A 16 0.35 -9.61 0.33
C PRO A 16 0.28 -10.70 1.42
N PRO A 17 -0.84 -11.41 1.57
CA PRO A 17 -0.98 -12.44 2.60
C PRO A 17 0.11 -13.52 2.54
N ALA A 18 0.56 -13.88 1.33
CA ALA A 18 1.66 -14.83 1.13
C ALA A 18 3.00 -14.33 1.69
N VAL A 19 3.24 -13.01 1.70
CA VAL A 19 4.44 -12.41 2.30
C VAL A 19 4.34 -12.46 3.82
N LEU A 20 3.19 -12.07 4.39
CA LEU A 20 2.97 -12.14 5.84
C LEU A 20 3.09 -13.58 6.37
N ALA A 21 2.56 -14.56 5.64
CA ALA A 21 2.67 -15.97 6.01
C ALA A 21 4.11 -16.51 5.96
N ALA A 22 4.92 -16.05 5.00
CA ALA A 22 6.30 -16.48 4.84
C ALA A 22 7.28 -15.79 5.80
N HIS A 23 6.91 -14.63 6.36
CA HIS A 23 7.80 -13.76 7.12
C HIS A 23 7.17 -13.41 8.48
N PRO A 24 7.34 -14.26 9.52
CA PRO A 24 6.79 -14.02 10.86
C PRO A 24 7.45 -12.85 11.60
N ASN A 25 8.48 -12.23 11.01
CA ASN A 25 9.13 -11.04 11.51
C ASN A 25 8.46 -9.73 11.04
N ILE A 26 7.29 -9.79 10.41
CA ILE A 26 6.49 -8.63 9.99
C ILE A 26 5.32 -8.45 10.95
N ALA A 27 5.27 -7.31 11.64
CA ALA A 27 4.14 -6.88 12.45
C ALA A 27 3.32 -5.82 11.70
N VAL A 28 2.00 -6.00 11.62
CA VAL A 28 1.08 -5.06 10.99
C VAL A 28 0.30 -4.30 12.06
N VAL A 29 0.39 -2.97 12.05
CA VAL A 29 -0.38 -2.07 12.90
C VAL A 29 -1.65 -1.63 12.15
N PRO A 30 -2.85 -1.96 12.65
CA PRO A 30 -4.07 -1.61 11.94
C PRO A 30 -4.36 -0.11 12.00
N LEU A 31 -4.79 0.45 10.87
CA LEU A 31 -5.45 1.75 10.83
C LEU A 31 -6.87 1.62 11.40
N THR A 32 -7.45 2.74 11.81
CA THR A 32 -8.85 2.78 12.24
C THR A 32 -9.75 3.12 11.05
N VAL A 33 -10.82 2.35 10.86
CA VAL A 33 -11.88 2.60 9.88
C VAL A 33 -13.18 2.89 10.61
N ARG A 34 -13.80 4.03 10.31
CA ARG A 34 -15.13 4.40 10.79
C ARG A 34 -16.15 4.13 9.70
N LEU A 35 -17.02 3.16 9.93
CA LEU A 35 -18.07 2.78 8.99
C LEU A 35 -19.40 2.69 9.74
N ASN A 36 -20.45 3.33 9.19
CA ASN A 36 -21.80 3.31 9.76
C ASN A 36 -21.92 3.71 11.24
N GLY A 37 -20.99 4.53 11.74
CA GLY A 37 -20.97 5.01 13.13
C GLY A 37 -20.26 4.09 14.12
N GLN A 38 -19.64 3.02 13.63
CA GLN A 38 -18.78 2.12 14.41
C GLN A 38 -17.32 2.31 14.01
N GLU A 39 -16.40 2.02 14.92
CA GLU A 39 -14.95 2.02 14.67
C GLU A 39 -14.43 0.59 14.60
N TYR A 40 -13.55 0.32 13.62
CA TYR A 40 -12.97 -0.98 13.36
C TYR A 40 -11.45 -0.84 13.19
N ARG A 41 -10.70 -1.84 13.64
CA ARG A 41 -9.31 -2.03 13.23
C ARG A 41 -9.28 -2.71 11.86
N ASP A 42 -8.63 -2.06 10.91
CA ASP A 42 -8.52 -2.51 9.53
C ASP A 42 -7.89 -3.91 9.41
N ASN A 43 -8.52 -4.80 8.63
CA ASN A 43 -8.17 -6.22 8.48
C ASN A 43 -8.10 -7.05 9.78
N VAL A 44 -8.55 -6.51 10.91
CA VAL A 44 -8.61 -7.22 12.20
C VAL A 44 -10.06 -7.40 12.65
N ASP A 45 -10.81 -6.30 12.73
CA ASP A 45 -12.23 -6.32 13.12
C ASP A 45 -13.17 -6.23 11.91
N LEU A 46 -12.63 -5.86 10.75
CA LEU A 46 -13.38 -5.65 9.51
C LEU A 46 -12.56 -6.14 8.32
N THR A 47 -13.05 -7.15 7.62
CA THR A 47 -12.44 -7.66 6.39
C THR A 47 -12.80 -6.80 5.17
N PRO A 48 -12.06 -6.88 4.06
CA PRO A 48 -12.41 -6.17 2.83
C PRO A 48 -13.82 -6.51 2.34
N ASP A 49 -14.20 -7.79 2.36
CA ASP A 49 -15.51 -8.23 1.87
C ASP A 49 -16.65 -7.67 2.72
N GLU A 50 -16.52 -7.71 4.05
CA GLU A 50 -17.49 -7.09 4.97
C GLU A 50 -17.57 -5.58 4.78
N PHE A 51 -16.43 -4.90 4.63
CA PHE A 51 -16.37 -3.46 4.37
C PHE A 51 -17.11 -3.08 3.09
N TYR A 52 -16.81 -3.74 1.96
CA TYR A 52 -17.44 -3.40 0.69
C TYR A 52 -18.92 -3.80 0.65
N ALA A 53 -19.32 -4.86 1.35
CA ALA A 53 -20.73 -5.23 1.49
C ALA A 53 -21.53 -4.22 2.33
N ALA A 54 -20.91 -3.62 3.35
CA ALA A 54 -21.54 -2.63 4.23
C ALA A 54 -21.41 -1.18 3.73
N LEU A 55 -20.71 -0.95 2.62
CA LEU A 55 -20.44 0.39 2.08
C LEU A 55 -21.71 1.01 1.48
N SER A 56 -22.02 2.25 1.89
CA SER A 56 -23.16 3.00 1.39
C SER A 56 -22.74 4.34 0.80
N ALA A 57 -23.28 4.69 -0.37
CA ALA A 57 -23.04 5.98 -1.00
C ALA A 57 -23.59 7.17 -0.19
N GLN A 58 -24.53 6.93 0.74
CA GLN A 58 -25.13 7.98 1.57
C GLN A 58 -24.27 8.34 2.80
N ARG A 59 -23.44 7.40 3.27
CA ARG A 59 -22.59 7.58 4.45
C ARG A 59 -21.21 7.02 4.18
N LEU A 60 -20.34 7.88 3.67
CA LEU A 60 -18.98 7.51 3.31
C LEU A 60 -18.15 7.21 4.58
N PRO A 61 -17.28 6.20 4.52
CA PRO A 61 -16.40 5.84 5.62
C PRO A 61 -15.33 6.91 5.85
N GLN A 62 -14.76 6.89 7.05
CA GLN A 62 -13.61 7.73 7.42
C GLN A 62 -12.49 6.84 7.95
N THR A 63 -11.27 7.37 7.97
CA THR A 63 -10.13 6.66 8.56
C THR A 63 -9.35 7.55 9.50
N ALA A 64 -8.61 6.92 10.41
CA ALA A 64 -7.61 7.59 11.23
C ALA A 64 -6.32 6.76 11.26
N SER A 65 -5.19 7.45 11.40
CA SER A 65 -3.91 6.82 11.72
C SER A 65 -4.01 6.07 13.06
N PRO A 66 -3.19 5.03 13.28
CA PRO A 66 -3.15 4.36 14.58
C PRO A 66 -2.77 5.34 15.70
N ALA A 67 -3.14 5.01 16.93
CA ALA A 67 -2.67 5.73 18.10
C ALA A 67 -1.16 5.47 18.31
N PRO A 68 -0.35 6.47 18.73
CA PRO A 68 1.07 6.27 19.00
C PRO A 68 1.34 5.09 19.96
N ALA A 69 0.54 4.95 21.02
CA ALA A 69 0.65 3.86 21.98
C ALA A 69 0.48 2.46 21.36
N THR A 70 -0.33 2.32 20.30
CA THR A 70 -0.46 1.05 19.56
C THR A 70 0.83 0.70 18.83
N VAL A 71 1.50 1.71 18.26
CA VAL A 71 2.79 1.52 17.59
C VAL A 71 3.89 1.21 18.61
N THR A 72 3.98 1.98 19.70
CA THR A 72 4.95 1.75 20.79
C THR A 72 4.80 0.34 21.37
N GLY A 73 3.57 -0.08 21.71
CA GLY A 73 3.33 -1.43 22.23
C GLY A 73 3.70 -2.54 21.22
N THR A 74 3.51 -2.31 19.92
CA THR A 74 3.94 -3.27 18.89
C THR A 74 5.47 -3.37 18.82
N LEU A 75 6.17 -2.23 18.90
CA LEU A 75 7.64 -2.19 18.97
C LEU A 75 8.17 -2.91 20.22
N GLU A 76 7.57 -2.67 21.39
CA GLU A 76 7.93 -3.36 22.64
C GLU A 76 7.79 -4.88 22.52
N VAL A 77 6.70 -5.37 21.91
CA VAL A 77 6.49 -6.80 21.65
C VAL A 77 7.59 -7.37 20.73
N LEU A 78 8.01 -6.64 19.70
CA LEU A 78 9.09 -7.06 18.82
C LEU A 78 10.43 -7.14 19.58
N PHE A 79 10.79 -6.12 20.37
CA PHE A 79 12.02 -6.16 21.15
C PHE A 79 11.99 -7.26 22.22
N ALA A 80 10.85 -7.48 22.88
CA ALA A 80 10.67 -8.58 23.83
C ALA A 80 10.79 -9.97 23.16
N ALA A 81 10.44 -10.10 21.87
CA ALA A 81 10.65 -11.30 21.06
C ALA A 81 12.12 -11.48 20.59
N GLY A 82 13.03 -10.63 21.06
CA GLY A 82 14.47 -10.73 20.84
C GLY A 82 14.95 -10.13 19.52
N TYR A 83 14.12 -9.35 18.81
CA TYR A 83 14.60 -8.52 17.71
C TYR A 83 15.48 -7.40 18.25
N THR A 84 16.57 -7.08 17.55
CA THR A 84 17.55 -6.06 17.97
C THR A 84 17.43 -4.78 17.17
N ARG A 85 16.79 -4.84 15.99
CA ARG A 85 16.51 -3.72 15.09
C ARG A 85 15.11 -3.85 14.49
N VAL A 86 14.47 -2.73 14.21
CA VAL A 86 13.16 -2.68 13.55
C VAL A 86 13.17 -1.67 12.41
N LEU A 87 12.73 -2.10 11.23
CA LEU A 87 12.46 -1.21 10.10
C LEU A 87 10.94 -0.99 9.95
N GLY A 88 10.52 0.25 10.16
CA GLY A 88 9.18 0.73 9.89
C GLY A 88 8.99 1.11 8.43
N ILE A 89 7.92 0.65 7.78
CA ILE A 89 7.54 1.07 6.42
C ILE A 89 6.06 1.42 6.44
N THR A 90 5.74 2.69 6.18
CA THR A 90 4.35 3.17 6.25
C THR A 90 3.79 3.57 4.90
N ILE A 91 2.46 3.62 4.78
CA ILE A 91 1.76 4.38 3.74
C ILE A 91 2.35 5.81 3.62
N ALA A 92 2.28 6.35 2.41
CA ALA A 92 2.79 7.68 2.08
C ALA A 92 2.39 8.74 3.10
N SER A 93 3.36 9.50 3.60
CA SER A 93 3.11 10.59 4.55
C SER A 93 2.23 11.72 3.98
N ALA A 94 2.16 11.84 2.66
CA ALA A 94 1.25 12.78 1.98
C ALA A 94 -0.22 12.33 2.00
N LEU A 95 -0.49 11.05 2.30
CA LEU A 95 -1.85 10.48 2.33
C LEU A 95 -2.36 10.28 3.76
N SER A 96 -1.44 10.10 4.71
CA SER A 96 -1.77 9.79 6.10
C SER A 96 -0.74 10.34 7.08
N ALA A 97 -1.20 10.70 8.28
CA ALA A 97 -0.33 11.05 9.41
C ALA A 97 0.39 9.82 10.01
N THR A 98 0.12 8.60 9.52
CA THR A 98 0.69 7.34 10.03
C THR A 98 2.21 7.38 10.11
N TYR A 99 2.88 7.93 9.10
CA TYR A 99 4.34 8.08 9.12
C TYR A 99 4.83 8.90 10.33
N GLN A 100 4.15 10.01 10.65
CA GLN A 100 4.50 10.83 11.81
C GLN A 100 4.19 10.11 13.12
N THR A 101 3.08 9.38 13.20
CA THR A 101 2.77 8.51 14.35
C THR A 101 3.89 7.50 14.59
N PHE A 102 4.36 6.81 13.55
CA PHE A 102 5.42 5.83 13.66
C PHE A 102 6.73 6.47 14.10
N ARG A 103 7.09 7.63 13.54
CA ARG A 103 8.29 8.38 13.97
C ARG A 103 8.22 8.81 15.42
N LEU A 104 7.07 9.30 15.87
CA LEU A 104 6.87 9.70 17.26
C LEU A 104 7.06 8.50 18.20
N ALA A 105 6.37 7.39 17.96
CA ALA A 105 6.50 6.18 18.75
C ALA A 105 7.94 5.62 18.75
N SER A 106 8.63 5.68 17.60
CA SER A 106 10.00 5.21 17.48
C SER A 106 11.02 6.03 18.27
N SER A 107 10.70 7.30 18.59
CA SER A 107 11.59 8.17 19.35
C SER A 107 11.76 7.79 20.83
N GLU A 108 10.91 6.89 21.33
CA GLU A 108 11.00 6.35 22.69
C GLU A 108 12.07 5.25 22.84
N PHE A 109 12.59 4.73 21.72
CA PHE A 109 13.59 3.66 21.68
C PHE A 109 15.00 4.22 21.46
N ALA A 110 16.03 3.45 21.80
CA ALA A 110 17.40 3.93 21.70
C ALA A 110 17.80 4.23 20.24
N GLU A 111 18.70 5.20 20.07
CA GLU A 111 19.12 5.66 18.76
C GLU A 111 19.60 4.51 17.86
N GLY A 112 19.08 4.47 16.64
CA GLY A 112 19.38 3.42 15.66
C GLY A 112 18.68 2.08 15.88
N GLN A 113 17.90 1.87 16.95
CA GLN A 113 17.12 0.63 17.12
C GLN A 113 15.94 0.55 16.16
N VAL A 114 15.31 1.69 15.86
CA VAL A 114 14.15 1.78 14.96
C VAL A 114 14.43 2.81 13.88
N MET A 115 14.22 2.43 12.62
CA MET A 115 14.23 3.34 11.46
C MET A 115 12.85 3.31 10.83
N VAL A 116 12.26 4.45 10.49
CA VAL A 116 10.95 4.52 9.81
C VAL A 116 11.13 5.15 8.44
N LEU A 117 10.72 4.44 7.39
CA LEU A 117 10.73 4.90 6.02
C LEU A 117 9.30 5.24 5.55
N ASP A 118 9.18 6.40 4.93
CA ASP A 118 7.99 6.80 4.19
C ASP A 118 8.01 6.09 2.83
N SER A 119 7.06 5.18 2.58
CA SER A 119 7.07 4.39 1.33
C SER A 119 6.78 5.20 0.08
N LYS A 120 6.28 6.45 0.21
CA LYS A 120 5.81 7.26 -0.92
C LYS A 120 4.80 6.50 -1.83
N SER A 121 4.11 5.53 -1.27
CA SER A 121 3.14 4.68 -1.97
C SER A 121 1.96 4.34 -1.06
N ALA A 122 1.01 3.55 -1.56
CA ALA A 122 -0.13 3.07 -0.79
C ALA A 122 -0.60 1.70 -1.28
N GLY A 123 -1.32 0.99 -0.42
CA GLY A 123 -1.85 -0.34 -0.69
C GLY A 123 -0.76 -1.27 -1.22
N ILE A 124 -1.10 -2.10 -2.20
CA ILE A 124 -0.21 -3.12 -2.75
C ILE A 124 1.13 -2.57 -3.27
N GLY A 125 1.22 -1.28 -3.60
CA GLY A 125 2.48 -0.61 -3.94
C GLY A 125 3.46 -0.55 -2.76
N THR A 126 2.99 -0.18 -1.57
CA THR A 126 3.76 -0.25 -0.33
C THR A 126 4.02 -1.72 0.05
N GLY A 127 3.04 -2.61 -0.16
CA GLY A 127 3.19 -4.04 0.10
C GLY A 127 4.34 -4.69 -0.66
N LEU A 128 4.61 -4.28 -1.90
CA LEU A 128 5.79 -4.73 -2.66
C LEU A 128 7.12 -4.25 -2.06
N VAL A 129 7.18 -3.01 -1.57
CA VAL A 129 8.36 -2.50 -0.87
C VAL A 129 8.63 -3.32 0.39
N VAL A 130 7.58 -3.66 1.14
CA VAL A 130 7.68 -4.51 2.33
C VAL A 130 8.16 -5.92 1.97
N ALA A 131 7.64 -6.51 0.88
CA ALA A 131 8.09 -7.81 0.40
C ALA A 131 9.59 -7.82 0.03
N GLN A 132 10.09 -6.72 -0.55
CA GLN A 132 11.51 -6.57 -0.83
C GLN A 132 12.33 -6.44 0.44
N ALA A 133 11.92 -5.61 1.40
CA ALA A 133 12.60 -5.48 2.69
C ALA A 133 12.69 -6.82 3.43
N ALA A 134 11.61 -7.61 3.41
CA ALA A 134 11.56 -8.94 4.00
C ALA A 134 12.53 -9.92 3.29
N ALA A 135 12.65 -9.84 1.97
CA ALA A 135 13.61 -10.64 1.20
C ALA A 135 15.06 -10.26 1.53
N LEU A 136 15.38 -8.98 1.68
CA LEU A 136 16.71 -8.52 2.06
C LEU A 136 17.10 -9.03 3.47
N ILE A 137 16.17 -8.98 4.42
CA ILE A 137 16.38 -9.54 5.76
C ILE A 137 16.59 -11.07 5.69
N ALA A 138 15.79 -11.77 4.90
CA ALA A 138 15.92 -13.22 4.71
C ALA A 138 17.25 -13.61 4.03
N ALA A 139 17.82 -12.72 3.22
CA ALA A 139 19.15 -12.89 2.62
C ALA A 139 20.31 -12.64 3.60
N GLY A 140 20.03 -12.25 4.85
CA GLY A 140 21.04 -12.05 5.90
C GLY A 140 21.80 -10.73 5.79
N LEU A 141 21.26 -9.75 5.05
CA LEU A 141 21.83 -8.40 5.00
C LEU A 141 21.72 -7.71 6.36
N ASP A 142 22.70 -6.87 6.66
CA ASP A 142 22.70 -6.05 7.88
C ASP A 142 21.70 -4.90 7.81
N PHE A 143 21.40 -4.30 8.95
CA PHE A 143 20.35 -3.28 9.06
C PHE A 143 20.59 -2.06 8.15
N PRO A 144 21.81 -1.48 8.04
CA PRO A 144 22.10 -0.43 7.07
C PRO A 144 21.84 -0.85 5.61
N ALA A 145 22.25 -2.05 5.21
CA ALA A 145 22.01 -2.53 3.86
C ALA A 145 20.53 -2.80 3.58
N VAL A 146 19.77 -3.32 4.55
CA VAL A 146 18.31 -3.47 4.44
C VAL A 146 17.63 -2.11 4.27
N ILE A 147 18.05 -1.09 5.01
CA ILE A 147 17.52 0.28 4.87
C ILE A 147 17.80 0.81 3.46
N ALA A 148 19.06 0.75 3.01
CA ALA A 148 19.47 1.26 1.70
C ALA A 148 18.73 0.54 0.55
N GLY A 149 18.64 -0.79 0.61
CA GLY A 149 17.90 -1.59 -0.37
C GLY A 149 16.40 -1.28 -0.36
N THR A 150 15.81 -1.03 0.82
CA THR A 150 14.39 -0.64 0.93
C THR A 150 14.15 0.76 0.35
N GLN A 151 15.06 1.71 0.57
CA GLN A 151 14.98 3.04 -0.04
C GLN A 151 15.11 2.98 -1.57
N ALA A 152 15.99 2.13 -2.10
CA ALA A 152 16.07 1.87 -3.53
C ALA A 152 14.77 1.24 -4.05
N ALA A 153 14.18 0.29 -3.31
CA ALA A 153 12.90 -0.31 -3.67
C ALA A 153 11.78 0.75 -3.71
N ILE A 154 11.74 1.69 -2.77
CA ILE A 154 10.80 2.83 -2.77
C ILE A 154 10.97 3.67 -4.04
N ALA A 155 12.20 4.06 -4.38
CA ALA A 155 12.49 4.91 -5.54
C ALA A 155 12.16 4.26 -6.89
N HIS A 156 12.12 2.93 -6.93
CA HIS A 156 11.95 2.16 -8.17
C HIS A 156 10.66 1.32 -8.21
N SER A 157 9.75 1.55 -7.26
CA SER A 157 8.42 0.92 -7.27
C SER A 157 7.36 1.92 -7.69
N HIS A 158 6.43 1.45 -8.50
CA HIS A 158 5.32 2.26 -9.00
C HIS A 158 3.99 1.55 -8.73
N VAL A 159 2.94 2.33 -8.46
CA VAL A 159 1.57 1.82 -8.37
C VAL A 159 0.66 2.64 -9.26
N TYR A 160 -0.02 1.96 -10.16
CA TYR A 160 -0.99 2.54 -11.10
C TYR A 160 -2.37 2.07 -10.72
N LEU A 161 -3.35 2.97 -10.70
CA LEU A 161 -4.70 2.64 -10.27
C LEU A 161 -5.77 3.29 -11.14
N TYR A 162 -6.82 2.52 -11.38
CA TYR A 162 -8.07 2.99 -11.95
C TYR A 162 -9.15 2.97 -10.87
N LEU A 163 -9.95 4.03 -10.83
CA LEU A 163 -11.11 4.18 -9.95
C LEU A 163 -12.37 4.41 -10.80
N PRO A 164 -13.51 3.76 -10.49
CA PRO A 164 -14.77 4.06 -11.15
C PRO A 164 -15.28 5.47 -10.86
N THR A 165 -14.96 6.03 -9.69
CA THR A 165 -15.36 7.38 -9.29
C THR A 165 -14.31 8.04 -8.41
N LEU A 166 -14.25 9.37 -8.44
CA LEU A 166 -13.41 10.19 -7.56
C LEU A 166 -14.10 10.58 -6.25
N THR A 167 -15.37 10.22 -6.07
CA THR A 167 -16.17 10.56 -4.88
C THR A 167 -15.45 10.25 -3.57
N TYR A 168 -14.86 9.06 -3.45
CA TYR A 168 -14.20 8.61 -2.23
C TYR A 168 -12.91 9.39 -1.96
N LEU A 169 -12.09 9.64 -3.00
CA LEU A 169 -10.88 10.46 -2.85
C LEU A 169 -11.22 11.89 -2.43
N GLN A 170 -12.31 12.44 -2.99
CA GLN A 170 -12.78 13.79 -2.69
C GLN A 170 -13.28 13.88 -1.26
N ALA A 171 -14.17 12.97 -0.85
CA ALA A 171 -14.73 12.94 0.50
C ALA A 171 -13.65 12.66 1.56
N GLY A 172 -12.68 11.82 1.24
CA GLY A 172 -11.52 11.54 2.07
C GLY A 172 -10.51 12.68 2.10
N GLY A 173 -10.59 13.68 1.22
CA GLY A 173 -9.61 14.77 1.16
C GLY A 173 -8.25 14.39 0.56
N ARG A 174 -8.10 13.18 0.02
CA ARG A 174 -6.86 12.67 -0.62
C ARG A 174 -6.85 12.88 -2.15
N ILE A 175 -7.85 13.60 -2.67
CA ILE A 175 -7.94 13.94 -4.09
C ILE A 175 -6.85 14.92 -4.55
N GLY A 176 -6.34 15.79 -3.67
CA GLY A 176 -5.21 16.69 -3.91
C GLY A 176 -5.08 17.21 -5.35
N ARG A 177 -3.96 16.85 -5.99
CA ARG A 177 -3.58 17.26 -7.36
C ARG A 177 -4.55 16.79 -8.45
N VAL A 178 -5.30 15.72 -8.19
CA VAL A 178 -6.31 15.19 -9.11
C VAL A 178 -7.42 16.23 -9.34
N ALA A 179 -7.86 16.93 -8.28
CA ALA A 179 -8.93 17.92 -8.35
C ALA A 179 -8.55 19.12 -9.24
N GLY A 180 -7.35 19.68 -9.06
CA GLY A 180 -6.85 20.80 -9.87
C GLY A 180 -6.67 20.46 -11.35
N THR A 181 -6.43 19.19 -11.67
CA THR A 181 -6.15 18.74 -13.04
C THR A 181 -7.43 18.33 -13.79
N LEU A 182 -8.45 17.82 -13.11
CA LEU A 182 -9.66 17.26 -13.74
C LEU A 182 -10.85 18.21 -13.82
N GLY A 183 -10.87 19.31 -13.05
CA GLY A 183 -11.95 20.31 -13.11
C GLY A 183 -13.34 19.69 -12.84
N THR A 184 -14.37 20.18 -13.54
CA THR A 184 -15.77 19.73 -13.42
C THR A 184 -16.14 18.53 -14.30
N ALA A 185 -15.16 17.85 -14.92
CA ALA A 185 -15.42 16.83 -15.93
C ALA A 185 -15.93 15.50 -15.33
N LEU A 186 -17.22 15.49 -15.00
CA LEU A 186 -17.99 14.43 -14.30
C LEU A 186 -17.96 13.03 -14.92
N ASN A 187 -17.42 12.84 -16.13
CA ASN A 187 -17.41 11.55 -16.85
C ASN A 187 -16.01 11.05 -17.22
N ILE A 188 -14.96 11.60 -16.60
CA ILE A 188 -13.60 11.09 -16.78
C ILE A 188 -13.37 9.90 -15.84
N LYS A 189 -12.77 8.85 -16.40
CA LYS A 189 -12.27 7.66 -15.71
C LYS A 189 -10.75 7.80 -15.65
N PRO A 190 -10.19 8.50 -14.65
CA PRO A 190 -8.78 8.81 -14.66
C PRO A 190 -7.96 7.56 -14.38
N LEU A 191 -6.81 7.47 -15.06
CA LEU A 191 -5.72 6.61 -14.63
C LEU A 191 -4.82 7.43 -13.71
N LEU A 192 -4.59 6.93 -12.51
CA LEU A 192 -3.83 7.61 -11.48
C LEU A 192 -2.56 6.83 -11.15
N THR A 193 -1.63 7.52 -10.49
CA THR A 193 -0.44 6.95 -9.84
C THR A 193 -0.20 7.66 -8.53
N VAL A 194 0.72 7.16 -7.71
CA VAL A 194 1.36 7.94 -6.66
C VAL A 194 2.68 8.51 -7.20
N ASN A 195 2.94 9.81 -6.99
CA ASN A 195 4.18 10.47 -7.44
C ASN A 195 5.32 10.30 -6.42
N GLU A 196 6.51 10.82 -6.75
CA GLU A 196 7.69 10.77 -5.89
C GLU A 196 7.50 11.46 -4.52
N GLN A 197 6.57 12.41 -4.43
CA GLN A 197 6.23 13.09 -3.17
C GLN A 197 5.26 12.26 -2.32
N GLY A 198 4.70 11.17 -2.85
CA GLY A 198 3.71 10.32 -2.19
C GLY A 198 2.26 10.74 -2.42
N GLU A 199 2.00 11.65 -3.37
CA GLU A 199 0.67 12.20 -3.66
C GLU A 199 -0.01 11.47 -4.81
N ILE A 200 -1.33 11.31 -4.75
CA ILE A 200 -2.12 10.77 -5.86
C ILE A 200 -2.18 11.82 -6.98
N THR A 201 -1.79 11.42 -8.19
CA THR A 201 -1.76 12.30 -9.37
C THR A 201 -2.32 11.59 -10.61
N PRO A 202 -3.02 12.29 -11.51
CA PRO A 202 -3.47 11.69 -12.77
C PRO A 202 -2.32 11.55 -13.75
N ILE A 203 -2.28 10.42 -14.47
CA ILE A 203 -1.34 10.19 -15.59
C ILE A 203 -2.05 10.12 -16.94
N ALA A 204 -3.34 9.78 -16.97
CA ALA A 204 -4.14 9.85 -18.18
C ALA A 204 -5.61 10.14 -17.88
N LYS A 205 -6.26 10.86 -18.80
CA LYS A 205 -7.70 11.12 -18.78
C LYS A 205 -8.36 10.29 -19.87
N VAL A 206 -9.15 9.30 -19.48
CA VAL A 206 -9.93 8.52 -20.45
C VAL A 206 -11.42 8.55 -20.12
N ARG A 207 -12.26 8.17 -21.07
CA ARG A 207 -13.73 8.28 -20.99
C ARG A 207 -14.45 6.94 -20.76
N SER A 208 -13.72 5.84 -20.67
CA SER A 208 -14.29 4.49 -20.48
C SER A 208 -13.36 3.63 -19.64
N GLU A 209 -13.93 2.76 -18.81
CA GLU A 209 -13.19 1.79 -18.00
C GLU A 209 -12.25 0.92 -18.84
N LYS A 210 -12.74 0.34 -19.94
CA LYS A 210 -11.94 -0.51 -20.83
C LYS A 210 -10.64 0.18 -21.30
N LYS A 211 -10.72 1.46 -21.68
CA LYS A 211 -9.53 2.26 -22.07
C LYS A 211 -8.63 2.58 -20.88
N ALA A 212 -9.19 2.77 -19.68
CA ALA A 212 -8.42 3.06 -18.47
C ALA A 212 -7.59 1.84 -18.07
N VAL A 213 -8.24 0.68 -18.05
CA VAL A 213 -7.62 -0.61 -17.71
C VAL A 213 -6.57 -1.01 -18.74
N ALA A 214 -6.85 -0.87 -20.04
CA ALA A 214 -5.85 -1.13 -21.07
C ALA A 214 -4.61 -0.24 -20.89
N LYS A 215 -4.83 1.08 -20.68
CA LYS A 215 -3.73 2.02 -20.44
C LYS A 215 -2.96 1.73 -19.15
N LEU A 216 -3.65 1.27 -18.10
CA LEU A 216 -3.07 0.85 -16.83
C LEU A 216 -2.09 -0.31 -17.03
N ILE A 217 -2.51 -1.33 -17.81
CA ILE A 217 -1.65 -2.45 -18.17
C ILE A 217 -0.45 -1.97 -18.99
N ASP A 218 -0.68 -1.13 -20.01
CA ASP A 218 0.39 -0.59 -20.86
C ASP A 218 1.48 0.13 -20.04
N VAL A 219 1.07 1.02 -19.11
CA VAL A 219 2.04 1.78 -18.29
C VAL A 219 2.76 0.88 -17.28
N ALA A 220 2.07 -0.10 -16.71
CA ALA A 220 2.68 -1.06 -15.80
C ALA A 220 3.73 -1.93 -16.53
N LEU A 221 3.39 -2.45 -17.72
CA LEU A 221 4.32 -3.24 -18.53
C LEU A 221 5.51 -2.40 -19.01
N ALA A 222 5.30 -1.13 -19.35
CA ALA A 222 6.37 -0.23 -19.74
C ALA A 222 7.32 0.11 -18.58
N ALA A 223 6.81 0.19 -17.35
CA ALA A 223 7.62 0.40 -16.15
C ALA A 223 8.34 -0.88 -15.67
N ALA A 224 7.86 -2.06 -16.07
CA ALA A 224 8.40 -3.34 -15.64
C ALA A 224 9.72 -3.68 -16.34
N ARG A 225 10.82 -3.61 -15.58
CA ARG A 225 12.11 -4.19 -15.95
C ARG A 225 12.00 -5.71 -16.21
N PRO A 226 12.96 -6.34 -16.92
CA PRO A 226 12.97 -7.78 -17.17
C PRO A 226 12.70 -8.64 -15.93
N ASP A 227 13.22 -8.24 -14.78
CA ASP A 227 13.17 -8.92 -13.49
C ASP A 227 12.05 -8.40 -12.55
N ALA A 228 11.20 -7.49 -13.01
CA ALA A 228 10.24 -6.82 -12.14
C ALA A 228 9.24 -7.77 -11.50
N VAL A 229 8.90 -7.49 -10.24
CA VAL A 229 7.81 -8.13 -9.51
C VAL A 229 6.53 -7.33 -9.77
N ILE A 230 5.48 -8.01 -10.25
CA ILE A 230 4.18 -7.39 -10.50
C ILE A 230 3.17 -7.90 -9.47
N ALA A 231 2.41 -6.97 -8.88
CA ALA A 231 1.29 -7.28 -8.02
C ALA A 231 0.01 -6.60 -8.51
N VAL A 232 -1.13 -7.25 -8.32
CA VAL A 232 -2.44 -6.70 -8.72
C VAL A 232 -3.39 -6.72 -7.52
N ALA A 233 -4.09 -5.63 -7.26
CA ALA A 233 -5.09 -5.56 -6.20
C ALA A 233 -6.42 -4.99 -6.68
N HIS A 234 -7.52 -5.42 -6.08
CA HIS A 234 -8.85 -4.91 -6.41
C HIS A 234 -9.65 -4.43 -5.19
N GLY A 235 -10.53 -3.46 -5.38
CA GLY A 235 -11.60 -3.15 -4.44
C GLY A 235 -12.91 -3.79 -4.92
N ALA A 236 -13.37 -4.88 -4.29
CA ALA A 236 -14.63 -5.56 -4.65
C ALA A 236 -14.86 -5.86 -6.15
N ASN A 237 -13.80 -6.21 -6.90
CA ASN A 237 -13.91 -6.56 -8.32
C ASN A 237 -12.96 -7.72 -8.71
N PRO A 238 -13.22 -8.94 -8.19
CA PRO A 238 -12.38 -10.10 -8.48
C PRO A 238 -12.36 -10.49 -9.97
N ALA A 239 -13.44 -10.21 -10.71
CA ALA A 239 -13.49 -10.45 -12.15
C ALA A 239 -12.48 -9.57 -12.91
N LEU A 240 -12.38 -8.29 -12.55
CA LEU A 240 -11.40 -7.38 -13.15
C LEU A 240 -9.97 -7.73 -12.74
N LEU A 241 -9.75 -8.14 -11.48
CA LEU A 241 -8.46 -8.69 -11.03
C LEU A 241 -8.00 -9.84 -11.95
N HIS A 242 -8.88 -10.82 -12.17
CA HIS A 242 -8.56 -11.98 -12.98
C HIS A 242 -8.25 -11.59 -14.44
N SER A 243 -9.09 -10.75 -15.03
CA SER A 243 -8.91 -10.27 -16.40
C SER A 243 -7.60 -9.48 -16.60
N VAL A 244 -7.26 -8.58 -15.67
CA VAL A 244 -6.00 -7.83 -15.72
C VAL A 244 -4.79 -8.75 -15.52
N SER A 245 -4.88 -9.69 -14.59
CA SER A 245 -3.79 -10.63 -14.33
C SER A 245 -3.50 -11.51 -15.55
N GLN A 246 -4.53 -12.01 -16.22
CA GLN A 246 -4.38 -12.79 -17.45
C GLN A 246 -3.77 -11.98 -18.60
N GLN A 247 -4.16 -10.72 -18.76
CA GLN A 247 -3.58 -9.86 -19.81
C GLN A 247 -2.09 -9.58 -19.57
N ILE A 248 -1.69 -9.34 -18.31
CA ILE A 248 -0.27 -9.17 -17.94
C ILE A 248 0.51 -10.47 -18.21
N GLN A 249 -0.05 -11.62 -17.85
CA GLN A 249 0.55 -12.93 -18.11
C GLN A 249 0.68 -13.24 -19.61
N ALA A 250 -0.34 -12.92 -20.40
CA ALA A 250 -0.32 -13.07 -21.86
C ALA A 250 0.74 -12.17 -22.52
N ALA A 251 1.11 -11.06 -21.89
CA ALA A 251 2.22 -10.21 -22.32
C ALA A 251 3.60 -10.73 -21.85
N GLY A 252 3.68 -11.95 -21.31
CA GLY A 252 4.93 -12.59 -20.92
C GLY A 252 5.46 -12.15 -19.54
N ARG A 253 4.63 -11.53 -18.70
CA ARG A 253 5.01 -11.10 -17.35
C ARG A 253 4.24 -11.88 -16.28
N PRO A 254 4.90 -12.56 -15.33
CA PRO A 254 4.18 -13.21 -14.23
C PRO A 254 3.55 -12.16 -13.30
N VAL A 255 2.35 -12.46 -12.81
CA VAL A 255 1.77 -11.76 -11.66
C VAL A 255 2.16 -12.53 -10.41
N THR A 256 3.02 -11.93 -9.58
CA THR A 256 3.61 -12.57 -8.41
C THR A 256 2.69 -12.54 -7.21
N TYR A 257 1.98 -11.41 -7.01
CA TYR A 257 1.08 -11.23 -5.89
C TYR A 257 -0.28 -10.72 -6.36
N ILE A 258 -1.32 -11.19 -5.68
CA ILE A 258 -2.67 -10.65 -5.81
C ILE A 258 -3.21 -10.30 -4.43
N GLY A 259 -4.13 -9.35 -4.35
CA GLY A 259 -4.74 -8.97 -3.08
C GLY A 259 -6.04 -8.20 -3.21
N SER A 260 -6.73 -8.06 -2.08
CA SER A 260 -7.86 -7.15 -1.92
C SER A 260 -7.36 -5.85 -1.33
N VAL A 261 -7.90 -4.73 -1.80
CA VAL A 261 -7.69 -3.42 -1.17
C VAL A 261 -8.38 -3.41 0.18
N SER A 262 -7.63 -3.12 1.24
CA SER A 262 -8.12 -3.08 2.64
C SER A 262 -9.27 -2.09 2.83
N PRO A 263 -10.10 -2.26 3.89
CA PRO A 263 -11.06 -1.24 4.31
C PRO A 263 -10.47 0.16 4.46
N ALA A 264 -9.26 0.31 5.03
CA ALA A 264 -8.64 1.62 5.19
C ALA A 264 -8.32 2.31 3.85
N ILE A 265 -7.79 1.58 2.87
CA ILE A 265 -7.53 2.13 1.53
C ILE A 265 -8.85 2.27 0.74
N GLY A 266 -9.75 1.31 0.88
CA GLY A 266 -11.08 1.27 0.28
C GLY A 266 -11.96 2.45 0.69
N ALA A 267 -11.78 2.98 1.89
CA ALA A 267 -12.49 4.17 2.35
C ALA A 267 -12.23 5.42 1.49
N HIS A 268 -11.05 5.50 0.88
CA HIS A 268 -10.64 6.62 0.02
C HIS A 268 -10.71 6.29 -1.47
N THR A 269 -10.74 5.02 -1.84
CA THR A 269 -10.70 4.58 -3.25
C THR A 269 -12.05 4.07 -3.75
N GLY A 270 -12.88 3.54 -2.86
CA GLY A 270 -14.20 2.99 -3.18
C GLY A 270 -14.15 1.63 -3.87
N PRO A 271 -15.33 1.06 -4.17
CA PRO A 271 -15.45 -0.22 -4.85
C PRO A 271 -15.14 -0.07 -6.34
N GLY A 272 -14.74 -1.18 -6.97
CA GLY A 272 -14.40 -1.30 -8.38
C GLY A 272 -12.99 -0.83 -8.75
N LEU A 273 -12.15 -0.43 -7.79
CA LEU A 273 -10.73 -0.13 -8.03
C LEU A 273 -10.02 -1.34 -8.63
N ILE A 274 -9.11 -1.10 -9.56
CA ILE A 274 -8.00 -2.01 -9.88
C ILE A 274 -6.68 -1.25 -9.75
N GLY A 275 -5.70 -1.87 -9.07
CA GLY A 275 -4.34 -1.38 -8.92
C GLY A 275 -3.35 -2.40 -9.47
N VAL A 276 -2.32 -1.93 -10.17
CA VAL A 276 -1.15 -2.73 -10.55
C VAL A 276 0.09 -2.04 -10.00
N ALA A 277 0.82 -2.76 -9.16
CA ALA A 277 2.11 -2.34 -8.66
C ALA A 277 3.24 -3.08 -9.38
N VAL A 278 4.32 -2.35 -9.63
CA VAL A 278 5.53 -2.84 -10.28
C VAL A 278 6.69 -2.50 -9.35
N GLY A 279 7.41 -3.51 -8.88
CA GLY A 279 8.57 -3.36 -8.00
C GLY A 279 9.80 -4.07 -8.55
N GLN A 280 10.93 -3.91 -7.86
CA GLN A 280 12.18 -4.57 -8.21
C GLN A 280 12.17 -6.06 -7.85
N SER A 281 13.04 -6.84 -8.51
CA SER A 281 13.29 -8.24 -8.14
C SER A 281 13.93 -8.36 -6.75
N LYS A 282 13.78 -9.55 -6.17
CA LYS A 282 14.38 -9.99 -4.91
C LYS A 282 15.92 -10.08 -4.92
N SER A 283 16.59 -9.75 -6.03
CA SER A 283 17.92 -10.30 -6.32
C SER A 283 18.93 -9.35 -6.97
N ASN A 284 18.89 -8.04 -6.70
CA ASN A 284 20.03 -7.14 -6.96
C ASN A 284 20.09 -6.03 -5.91
#